data_AF-A0A0B2PHC9-F1
#
_entry.id   AF-A0A0B2PHC9-F1
#
_cell.length_a   1.000
_cell.length_b   1.000
_cell.length_c   1.000
_cell.angle_alpha   90.00
_cell.angle_beta   90.00
_cell.angle_gamma   90.00
#
_symmetry.space_group_name_H-M   'P 1'
#
loop_
_entity.id
_entity.type
_entity.pdbx_description
1 polymer ?
#
loop_
_entity_poly.entity_id
_entity_poly.type
_entity_poly.pdbx_seq_one_letter_code
_entity_poly.pdbx_strand_id
1 'polypeptide(L)'
;MLRYLLVFFLLGLGTRVESHEESGHWSCESESEIRVETEFKPGVITLDGHADDWKDIDGSYFPLLPALDPDAENEFKGGKMSVKSVHDGRDIFFLLQVDGDYAYSKGESNKCPSVALMFQIGDSASYHDMGGCKEHSTSCTDKTCKGHEVDIMHFSIGSAIPGRLYGGNPLDNRDGNGGDRFGHLVDLYAWNPHCRYLDGIGPPGSANDSSAQNDWKGAWWHSSFTVHSGFVEDESPYADNGKKGTYFFEFSRPLRTMDHLQQDVQFNIGGSSKMSVAFWYPVDGQPWHGSGHYSVYCDWVPIDISVGKSLNGKSVDAASNSSWNVASAFSVILSVAALCVSVFVSYRVFSPKSVSFTPIENNNL
;
A
#
# COMPACT_ATOMS: atom_id res chain seq x y z
N MET A 1 39.92 -4.75 6.00
CA MET A 1 38.79 -4.11 5.29
C MET A 1 37.85 -5.13 4.64
N LEU A 2 38.34 -6.21 4.02
CA LEU A 2 37.48 -7.25 3.41
C LEU A 2 36.60 -8.04 4.43
N ARG A 3 37.04 -8.15 5.70
CA ARG A 3 36.26 -8.80 6.77
C ARG A 3 35.07 -7.99 7.29
N TYR A 4 35.08 -6.66 7.13
CA TYR A 4 33.96 -5.81 7.57
C TYR A 4 32.87 -5.69 6.49
N LEU A 5 33.23 -5.86 5.22
CA LEU A 5 32.28 -5.91 4.09
C LEU A 5 31.38 -7.17 4.12
N LEU A 6 31.90 -8.29 4.65
CA LEU A 6 31.14 -9.55 4.74
C LEU A 6 30.09 -9.56 5.87
N VAL A 7 30.29 -8.75 6.91
CA VAL A 7 29.33 -8.63 8.03
C VAL A 7 28.14 -7.75 7.63
N PHE A 8 28.35 -6.72 6.80
CA PHE A 8 27.26 -5.91 6.25
C PHE A 8 26.42 -6.67 5.21
N PHE A 9 26.98 -7.64 4.50
CA PHE A 9 26.23 -8.45 3.54
C PHE A 9 25.30 -9.49 4.22
N LEU A 10 25.61 -9.89 5.46
CA LEU A 10 24.78 -10.81 6.24
C LEU A 10 23.66 -10.10 7.02
N LEU A 11 23.78 -8.80 7.26
CA LEU A 11 22.74 -7.98 7.91
C LEU A 11 21.61 -7.55 6.95
N GLY A 12 21.79 -7.73 5.64
CA GLY A 12 20.77 -7.47 4.61
C GLY A 12 19.88 -8.68 4.28
N LEU A 13 20.11 -9.83 4.92
CA LEU A 13 19.14 -10.92 4.91
C LEU A 13 18.04 -10.55 5.90
N GLY A 14 17.10 -9.73 5.44
CA GLY A 14 15.82 -9.55 6.12
C GLY A 14 15.30 -10.93 6.53
N THR A 15 14.78 -11.01 7.76
CA THR A 15 14.17 -12.21 8.32
C THR A 15 13.35 -12.91 7.25
N ARG A 16 13.84 -14.05 6.74
CA ARG A 16 13.02 -14.93 5.90
C ARG A 16 11.86 -15.35 6.78
N VAL A 17 10.69 -14.77 6.51
CA VAL A 17 9.44 -15.21 7.14
C VAL A 17 9.27 -16.67 6.72
N GLU A 18 9.25 -17.56 7.70
CA GLU A 18 9.03 -18.97 7.47
C GLU A 18 7.57 -19.15 7.02
N SER A 19 7.41 -19.46 5.74
CA SER A 19 6.14 -19.83 5.13
C SER A 19 5.67 -21.15 5.74
N HIS A 20 4.42 -21.21 6.18
CA HIS A 20 3.82 -22.45 6.65
C HIS A 20 3.34 -23.27 5.46
N GLU A 21 3.39 -24.60 5.57
CA GLU A 21 2.68 -25.52 4.69
C GLU A 21 1.56 -26.16 5.52
N GLU A 22 0.31 -25.84 5.20
CA GLU A 22 -0.83 -26.53 5.79
C GLU A 22 -1.29 -27.69 4.93
N SER A 23 -1.58 -28.81 5.60
CA SER A 23 -2.17 -29.99 4.99
C SER A 23 -3.57 -30.19 5.56
N GLY A 24 -4.61 -30.10 4.74
CA GLY A 24 -5.99 -30.31 5.21
C GLY A 24 -7.03 -29.68 4.29
N HIS A 25 -8.31 -29.93 4.60
CA HIS A 25 -9.41 -29.22 3.97
C HIS A 25 -9.68 -27.94 4.75
N TRP A 26 -9.45 -26.79 4.13
CA TRP A 26 -9.79 -25.48 4.67
C TRP A 26 -11.27 -25.16 4.41
N SER A 27 -11.98 -24.65 5.41
CA SER A 27 -13.34 -24.12 5.23
C SER A 27 -13.60 -22.98 6.20
N CYS A 28 -14.15 -21.88 5.68
CA CYS A 28 -14.64 -20.75 6.46
C CYS A 28 -16.18 -20.79 6.41
N GLU A 29 -16.81 -21.11 7.54
CA GLU A 29 -18.27 -20.96 7.71
C GLU A 29 -18.53 -19.67 8.46
N SER A 30 -19.02 -18.64 7.77
CA SER A 30 -19.29 -17.35 8.38
C SER A 30 -20.66 -16.80 8.00
N GLU A 31 -21.49 -16.52 9.00
CA GLU A 31 -22.86 -16.01 8.82
C GLU A 31 -22.94 -14.49 8.65
N SER A 32 -21.86 -13.74 8.89
CA SER A 32 -21.85 -12.27 8.91
C SER A 32 -21.01 -11.68 7.78
N GLU A 33 -21.66 -11.01 6.82
CA GLU A 33 -20.99 -10.25 5.76
C GLU A 33 -20.52 -8.89 6.32
N ILE A 34 -19.53 -8.89 7.23
CA ILE A 34 -18.91 -7.65 7.72
C ILE A 34 -18.15 -7.03 6.55
N ARG A 35 -18.38 -5.74 6.29
CA ARG A 35 -17.74 -4.97 5.22
C ARG A 35 -16.97 -3.80 5.81
N VAL A 36 -15.95 -3.34 5.10
CA VAL A 36 -15.24 -2.10 5.42
C VAL A 36 -15.70 -1.02 4.46
N GLU A 37 -16.38 0.00 4.97
CA GLU A 37 -16.80 1.14 4.18
C GLU A 37 -15.70 2.20 4.13
N THR A 38 -15.38 2.67 2.93
CA THR A 38 -14.38 3.71 2.70
C THR A 38 -15.09 4.96 2.22
N GLU A 39 -15.44 5.85 3.17
CA GLU A 39 -16.15 7.10 2.86
C GLU A 39 -15.22 8.17 2.27
N PHE A 40 -15.75 9.00 1.38
CA PHE A 40 -15.04 10.20 0.90
C PHE A 40 -14.92 11.26 2.01
N LYS A 41 -13.69 11.53 2.47
CA LYS A 41 -13.36 12.49 3.55
C LYS A 41 -12.09 13.29 3.21
N PRO A 42 -12.18 14.33 2.36
CA PRO A 42 -11.01 15.08 1.92
C PRO A 42 -10.41 15.95 3.02
N GLY A 43 -9.10 15.87 3.20
CA GLY A 43 -8.32 16.76 4.08
C GLY A 43 -8.58 16.59 5.58
N VAL A 44 -9.10 15.43 6.00
CA VAL A 44 -9.38 15.14 7.42
C VAL A 44 -8.20 14.40 8.07
N ILE A 45 -7.58 13.46 7.36
CA ILE A 45 -6.58 12.54 7.92
C ILE A 45 -5.17 13.12 7.86
N THR A 46 -4.45 13.01 8.97
CA THR A 46 -3.01 13.25 9.10
C THR A 46 -2.33 11.94 9.51
N LEU A 47 -1.32 11.50 8.77
CA LEU A 47 -0.57 10.28 9.12
C LEU A 47 0.52 10.61 10.15
N ASP A 48 0.21 10.44 11.42
CA ASP A 48 1.12 10.74 12.53
C ASP A 48 1.03 9.75 13.70
N GLY A 49 0.28 8.65 13.52
CA GLY A 49 0.01 7.62 14.50
C GLY A 49 -1.13 7.95 15.46
N HIS A 50 -1.75 9.14 15.39
CA HIS A 50 -2.81 9.54 16.30
C HIS A 50 -4.20 9.29 15.70
N ALA A 51 -5.19 8.98 16.55
CA ALA A 51 -6.55 8.65 16.12
C ALA A 51 -7.55 9.81 16.30
N ASP A 52 -7.09 11.01 16.66
CA ASP A 52 -7.95 12.14 17.05
C ASP A 52 -8.84 12.65 15.90
N ASP A 53 -8.29 12.69 14.69
CA ASP A 53 -8.98 13.01 13.43
C ASP A 53 -9.88 11.87 12.92
N TRP A 54 -9.73 10.66 13.45
CA TRP A 54 -10.57 9.49 13.15
C TRP A 54 -11.80 9.33 14.03
N LYS A 55 -12.01 10.20 15.02
CA LYS A 55 -13.07 10.06 16.02
C LYS A 55 -14.50 9.98 15.45
N ASP A 56 -14.74 10.67 14.34
CA ASP A 56 -16.05 10.77 13.67
C ASP A 56 -16.17 9.81 12.47
N ILE A 57 -15.23 8.87 12.33
CA ILE A 57 -15.21 7.84 11.29
C ILE A 57 -15.66 6.52 11.91
N ASP A 58 -16.66 5.89 11.31
CA ASP A 58 -17.15 4.58 11.73
C ASP A 58 -16.09 3.50 11.45
N GLY A 59 -15.99 2.52 12.34
CA GLY A 59 -15.06 1.40 12.21
C GLY A 59 -15.78 0.06 12.20
N SER A 60 -15.22 -0.88 11.44
CA SER A 60 -15.63 -2.28 11.49
C SER A 60 -14.80 -3.00 12.55
N TYR A 61 -15.44 -3.85 13.36
CA TYR A 61 -14.81 -4.51 14.51
C TYR A 61 -14.73 -6.00 14.31
N PHE A 62 -13.53 -6.55 14.47
CA PHE A 62 -13.23 -7.93 14.15
C PHE A 62 -12.61 -8.64 15.35
N PRO A 63 -13.09 -9.84 15.72
CA PRO A 63 -12.28 -10.74 16.53
C PRO A 63 -10.99 -11.07 15.78
N LEU A 64 -9.90 -11.26 16.51
CA LEU A 64 -8.61 -11.61 15.95
C LEU A 64 -8.35 -13.09 16.20
N LEU A 65 -8.53 -13.92 15.17
CA LEU A 65 -8.38 -15.38 15.25
C LEU A 65 -7.04 -15.82 14.69
N PRO A 66 -6.39 -16.88 15.21
CA PRO A 66 -5.16 -17.39 14.61
C PRO A 66 -5.38 -17.73 13.14
N ALA A 67 -4.50 -17.28 12.24
CA ALA A 67 -4.75 -17.38 10.79
C ALA A 67 -4.76 -18.82 10.25
N LEU A 68 -3.97 -19.70 10.90
CA LEU A 68 -3.78 -21.11 10.55
C LEU A 68 -4.92 -22.02 11.03
N ASP A 69 -5.39 -21.75 12.25
CA ASP A 69 -6.47 -22.50 12.86
C ASP A 69 -7.43 -21.51 13.54
N PRO A 70 -8.32 -20.85 12.78
CA PRO A 70 -9.28 -19.90 13.30
C PRO A 70 -10.26 -20.56 14.26
N ASP A 71 -9.91 -20.51 15.53
CA ASP A 71 -10.68 -21.04 16.64
C ASP A 71 -10.95 -19.95 17.68
N ALA A 72 -12.19 -19.89 18.14
CA ALA A 72 -12.65 -18.91 19.10
C ALA A 72 -11.99 -19.08 20.48
N GLU A 73 -11.56 -20.28 20.87
CA GLU A 73 -10.84 -20.49 22.15
C GLU A 73 -9.43 -19.87 22.12
N ASN A 74 -8.88 -19.69 20.92
CA ASN A 74 -7.55 -19.15 20.68
C ASN A 74 -7.57 -17.69 20.16
N GLU A 75 -8.73 -17.02 20.23
CA GLU A 75 -8.86 -15.60 19.91
C GLU A 75 -7.86 -14.74 20.70
N PHE A 76 -7.32 -13.71 20.05
CA PHE A 76 -6.41 -12.77 20.69
C PHE A 76 -7.05 -12.11 21.91
N LYS A 77 -6.43 -12.30 23.06
CA LYS A 77 -6.99 -11.89 24.37
C LYS A 77 -6.92 -10.38 24.63
N GLY A 78 -6.17 -9.63 23.83
CA GLY A 78 -6.08 -8.17 23.95
C GLY A 78 -7.37 -7.47 23.55
N GLY A 79 -8.21 -8.10 22.71
CA GLY A 79 -9.49 -7.57 22.28
C GLY A 79 -9.66 -7.64 20.76
N LYS A 80 -10.67 -6.94 20.27
CA LYS A 80 -11.00 -6.85 18.84
C LYS A 80 -10.13 -5.82 18.14
N MET A 81 -9.87 -6.05 16.86
CA MET A 81 -9.31 -5.02 15.99
C MET A 81 -10.45 -4.15 15.42
N SER A 82 -10.29 -2.84 15.49
CA SER A 82 -11.09 -1.90 14.70
C SER A 82 -10.33 -1.53 13.43
N VAL A 83 -10.99 -1.66 12.28
CA VAL A 83 -10.51 -1.21 10.98
C VAL A 83 -11.38 -0.05 10.52
N LYS A 84 -10.77 1.12 10.32
CA LYS A 84 -11.40 2.29 9.71
C LYS A 84 -10.75 2.59 8.37
N SER A 85 -11.53 3.06 7.41
CA SER A 85 -11.05 3.40 6.08
C SER A 85 -11.75 4.63 5.53
N VAL A 86 -11.02 5.52 4.89
CA VAL A 86 -11.55 6.69 4.16
C VAL A 86 -10.70 6.98 2.93
N HIS A 87 -11.18 7.80 2.01
CA HIS A 87 -10.38 8.29 0.89
C HIS A 87 -10.63 9.78 0.65
N ASP A 88 -9.65 10.49 0.11
CA ASP A 88 -9.77 11.92 -0.22
C ASP A 88 -9.97 12.18 -1.73
N GLY A 89 -10.17 11.10 -2.49
CA GLY A 89 -10.31 11.12 -3.95
C GLY A 89 -8.99 10.94 -4.71
N ARG A 90 -7.86 11.00 -4.01
CA ARG A 90 -6.52 10.71 -4.54
C ARG A 90 -5.91 9.53 -3.82
N ASP A 91 -5.88 9.58 -2.49
CA ASP A 91 -5.29 8.60 -1.60
C ASP A 91 -6.41 7.91 -0.79
N ILE A 92 -6.18 6.64 -0.45
CA ILE A 92 -6.95 5.88 0.53
C ILE A 92 -6.18 5.84 1.85
N PHE A 93 -6.88 5.83 2.97
CA PHE A 93 -6.33 5.87 4.31
C PHE A 93 -6.94 4.75 5.15
N PHE A 94 -6.13 4.12 5.99
CA PHE A 94 -6.55 3.08 6.92
C PHE A 94 -6.08 3.42 8.33
N LEU A 95 -6.93 3.17 9.32
CA LEU A 95 -6.54 3.13 10.73
C LEU A 95 -6.89 1.74 11.29
N LEU A 96 -5.86 1.06 11.82
CA LEU A 96 -5.99 -0.16 12.59
C LEU A 96 -5.82 0.16 14.06
N GLN A 97 -6.77 -0.27 14.88
CA GLN A 97 -6.71 -0.13 16.34
C GLN A 97 -6.86 -1.49 16.99
N VAL A 98 -5.95 -1.82 17.91
CA VAL A 98 -6.00 -3.07 18.65
C VAL A 98 -5.50 -2.85 20.07
N ASP A 99 -6.31 -3.26 21.04
CA ASP A 99 -5.92 -3.22 22.44
C ASP A 99 -4.84 -4.25 22.72
N GLY A 100 -3.83 -3.85 23.48
CA GLY A 100 -2.69 -4.70 23.79
C GLY A 100 -1.77 -4.01 24.76
N ASP A 101 -1.07 -4.79 25.57
CA ASP A 101 -0.04 -4.23 26.43
C ASP A 101 1.13 -3.72 25.57
N TYR A 102 1.80 -2.69 26.04
CA TYR A 102 2.96 -2.17 25.34
C TYR A 102 4.08 -3.21 25.31
N ALA A 103 4.56 -3.56 24.12
CA ALA A 103 5.56 -4.57 23.87
C ALA A 103 6.52 -4.07 22.80
N TYR A 104 7.74 -3.74 23.21
CA TYR A 104 8.76 -3.21 22.32
C TYR A 104 10.15 -3.66 22.77
N SER A 105 10.92 -4.13 21.79
CA SER A 105 12.34 -4.44 21.93
C SER A 105 13.06 -3.94 20.68
N LYS A 106 13.84 -2.87 20.85
CA LYS A 106 14.52 -2.18 19.75
C LYS A 106 15.39 -3.14 18.94
N GLY A 107 15.18 -3.15 17.63
CA GLY A 107 15.90 -4.00 16.68
C GLY A 107 15.43 -5.47 16.65
N GLU A 108 14.47 -5.85 17.49
CA GLU A 108 13.90 -7.21 17.53
C GLU A 108 12.44 -7.16 17.09
N SER A 109 12.23 -7.11 15.77
CA SER A 109 10.89 -7.07 15.14
C SER A 109 9.93 -8.13 15.68
N ASN A 110 10.40 -9.35 15.91
CA ASN A 110 9.56 -10.45 16.41
C ASN A 110 9.15 -10.33 17.89
N LYS A 111 9.72 -9.38 18.62
CA LYS A 111 9.31 -9.00 19.98
C LYS A 111 8.50 -7.71 20.02
N CYS A 112 8.10 -7.19 18.87
CA CYS A 112 7.30 -6.00 18.73
C CYS A 112 6.05 -6.33 17.89
N PRO A 113 4.91 -5.66 18.12
CA PRO A 113 3.76 -5.79 17.25
C PRO A 113 4.08 -5.53 15.77
N SER A 114 3.39 -6.22 14.87
CA SER A 114 3.47 -5.95 13.44
C SER A 114 2.10 -6.15 12.82
N VAL A 115 1.81 -5.45 11.73
CA VAL A 115 0.54 -5.55 11.02
C VAL A 115 0.79 -5.73 9.53
N ALA A 116 -0.17 -6.34 8.84
CA ALA A 116 -0.22 -6.32 7.39
C ALA A 116 -1.62 -6.06 6.87
N LEU A 117 -1.70 -5.37 5.73
CA LEU A 117 -2.89 -5.29 4.89
C LEU A 117 -2.63 -6.15 3.66
N MET A 118 -3.56 -7.03 3.32
CA MET A 118 -3.49 -7.84 2.11
C MET A 118 -4.72 -7.59 1.24
N PHE A 119 -4.55 -7.45 -0.07
CA PHE A 119 -5.63 -7.20 -1.00
C PHE A 119 -5.61 -8.18 -2.17
N GLN A 120 -6.79 -8.59 -2.61
CA GLN A 120 -6.93 -9.40 -3.81
C GLN A 120 -6.65 -8.56 -5.07
N ILE A 121 -5.75 -9.02 -5.94
CA ILE A 121 -5.55 -8.44 -7.27
C ILE A 121 -6.08 -9.41 -8.33
N GLY A 122 -5.58 -10.64 -8.32
CA GLY A 122 -5.92 -11.66 -9.28
C GLY A 122 -7.28 -12.29 -8.99
N ASP A 123 -8.09 -12.50 -10.03
CA ASP A 123 -9.44 -13.07 -9.89
C ASP A 123 -9.47 -14.47 -9.23
N SER A 124 -8.36 -15.22 -9.33
CA SER A 124 -8.19 -16.56 -8.74
C SER A 124 -7.45 -16.54 -7.40
N ALA A 125 -7.09 -15.37 -6.87
CA ALA A 125 -6.38 -15.24 -5.61
C ALA A 125 -7.27 -15.64 -4.41
N SER A 126 -6.83 -16.65 -3.67
CA SER A 126 -7.46 -17.05 -2.41
C SER A 126 -6.85 -16.30 -1.22
N TYR A 127 -7.66 -16.03 -0.21
CA TYR A 127 -7.20 -15.44 1.05
C TYR A 127 -6.24 -16.38 1.77
N HIS A 128 -6.69 -17.62 2.01
CA HIS A 128 -6.01 -18.59 2.86
C HIS A 128 -4.59 -18.91 2.40
N ASP A 129 -4.41 -19.11 1.09
CA ASP A 129 -3.10 -19.41 0.50
C ASP A 129 -2.40 -18.15 -0.03
N MET A 130 -2.74 -16.94 0.44
CA MET A 130 -2.12 -15.66 0.01
C MET A 130 -1.93 -15.57 -1.52
N GLY A 131 -2.98 -15.92 -2.27
CA GLY A 131 -2.97 -16.05 -3.73
C GLY A 131 -3.28 -17.46 -4.24
N GLY A 132 -2.72 -18.51 -3.64
CA GLY A 132 -3.08 -19.90 -3.96
C GLY A 132 -2.50 -20.49 -5.25
N CYS A 133 -1.49 -19.86 -5.86
CA CYS A 133 -0.72 -20.51 -6.92
C CYS A 133 -0.06 -21.79 -6.39
N LYS A 134 -0.15 -22.89 -7.14
CA LYS A 134 0.35 -24.22 -6.70
C LYS A 134 1.82 -24.49 -7.03
N GLU A 135 2.51 -23.50 -7.57
CA GLU A 135 3.95 -23.56 -7.83
C GLU A 135 4.76 -23.48 -6.53
N HIS A 136 5.95 -24.10 -6.53
CA HIS A 136 6.88 -24.02 -5.41
C HIS A 136 7.67 -22.70 -5.43
N SER A 137 8.33 -22.36 -4.31
CA SER A 137 9.07 -21.11 -4.10
C SER A 137 10.03 -20.70 -5.23
N THR A 138 10.60 -21.66 -5.96
CA THR A 138 11.58 -21.42 -7.04
C THR A 138 11.01 -21.50 -8.44
N SER A 139 9.73 -21.84 -8.62
CA SER A 139 9.11 -22.06 -9.93
C SER A 139 7.99 -21.06 -10.26
N CYS A 140 7.63 -20.20 -9.32
CA CYS A 140 6.64 -19.16 -9.57
C CYS A 140 7.13 -18.15 -10.60
N THR A 141 6.29 -17.92 -11.62
CA THR A 141 6.50 -16.91 -12.64
C THR A 141 5.17 -16.24 -12.94
N ASP A 142 5.21 -15.03 -13.51
CA ASP A 142 4.01 -14.36 -14.02
C ASP A 142 3.22 -15.26 -14.99
N LYS A 143 3.88 -16.16 -15.73
CA LYS A 143 3.19 -17.06 -16.66
C LYS A 143 2.46 -18.21 -15.97
N THR A 144 3.00 -18.72 -14.87
CA THR A 144 2.47 -19.91 -14.18
C THR A 144 1.49 -19.54 -13.08
N CYS A 145 1.66 -18.37 -12.47
CA CYS A 145 0.86 -17.91 -11.34
C CYS A 145 -0.07 -16.74 -11.67
N LYS A 146 -0.20 -16.36 -12.94
CA LYS A 146 -1.08 -15.25 -13.34
C LYS A 146 -2.49 -15.40 -12.78
N GLY A 147 -3.03 -14.32 -12.23
CA GLY A 147 -4.38 -14.27 -11.69
C GLY A 147 -4.46 -14.75 -10.22
N HIS A 148 -3.33 -15.08 -9.60
CA HIS A 148 -3.23 -15.40 -8.17
C HIS A 148 -2.57 -14.29 -7.35
N GLU A 149 -2.36 -13.11 -7.94
CA GLU A 149 -1.67 -12.01 -7.30
C GLU A 149 -2.46 -11.47 -6.09
N VAL A 150 -1.74 -11.23 -5.01
CA VAL A 150 -2.18 -10.42 -3.88
C VAL A 150 -1.16 -9.32 -3.62
N ASP A 151 -1.67 -8.15 -3.24
CA ASP A 151 -0.90 -6.99 -2.79
C ASP A 151 -0.81 -7.05 -1.26
N ILE A 152 0.37 -6.84 -0.68
CA ILE A 152 0.61 -6.93 0.75
C ILE A 152 1.50 -5.77 1.21
N MET A 153 0.95 -4.91 2.05
CA MET A 153 1.76 -4.03 2.89
C MET A 153 2.02 -4.70 4.22
N HIS A 154 3.27 -4.73 4.68
CA HIS A 154 3.63 -5.21 6.01
C HIS A 154 4.46 -4.17 6.75
N PHE A 155 4.07 -3.86 7.98
CA PHE A 155 4.76 -2.90 8.85
C PHE A 155 5.19 -3.55 10.17
N SER A 156 6.49 -3.55 10.42
CA SER A 156 7.06 -4.06 11.68
C SER A 156 7.75 -2.97 12.48
N ILE A 157 7.24 -2.70 13.69
CA ILE A 157 7.69 -1.52 14.44
C ILE A 157 9.01 -1.70 15.20
N GLY A 158 9.67 -2.87 15.10
CA GLY A 158 10.88 -3.15 15.89
C GLY A 158 12.04 -2.17 15.70
N SER A 159 12.12 -1.50 14.55
CA SER A 159 13.06 -0.42 14.26
C SER A 159 12.37 0.95 14.10
N ALA A 160 11.04 0.99 14.15
CA ALA A 160 10.27 2.20 13.94
C ALA A 160 10.13 3.01 15.23
N ILE A 161 10.39 4.30 15.11
CA ILE A 161 10.05 5.38 16.06
C ILE A 161 8.54 5.69 15.97
N PRO A 162 7.80 5.77 17.10
CA PRO A 162 6.41 6.21 17.14
C PRO A 162 6.19 7.59 16.51
N GLY A 163 5.08 7.74 15.77
CA GLY A 163 4.64 8.98 15.13
C GLY A 163 5.51 9.50 13.98
N ARG A 164 6.57 8.78 13.63
CA ARG A 164 7.36 9.06 12.42
C ARG A 164 6.71 8.40 11.20
N LEU A 165 6.78 9.08 10.06
CA LEU A 165 6.32 8.58 8.78
C LEU A 165 7.35 7.64 8.13
N TYR A 166 6.89 6.47 7.69
CA TYR A 166 7.65 5.44 6.97
C TYR A 166 7.04 5.12 5.62
N GLY A 167 7.79 4.42 4.76
CA GLY A 167 7.37 4.06 3.40
C GLY A 167 7.33 5.27 2.44
N GLY A 168 7.05 5.01 1.16
CA GLY A 168 6.75 6.05 0.16
C GLY A 168 7.79 7.15 0.01
N ASN A 169 9.05 6.87 0.38
CA ASN A 169 10.09 7.89 0.45
C ASN A 169 10.95 7.90 -0.82
N PRO A 170 11.30 9.08 -1.36
CA PRO A 170 12.04 9.16 -2.62
C PRO A 170 13.43 8.52 -2.61
N LEU A 171 14.04 8.30 -1.44
CA LEU A 171 15.36 7.69 -1.34
C LEU A 171 15.28 6.19 -1.58
N ASP A 172 14.31 5.50 -0.97
CA ASP A 172 14.05 4.07 -1.17
C ASP A 172 13.42 3.79 -2.53
N ASN A 173 12.45 4.59 -2.95
CA ASN A 173 11.80 4.41 -4.24
C ASN A 173 12.77 4.59 -5.43
N ARG A 174 13.89 5.31 -5.24
CA ARG A 174 14.97 5.40 -6.24
C ARG A 174 15.65 4.05 -6.49
N ASP A 175 15.67 3.16 -5.50
CA ASP A 175 16.20 1.81 -5.65
C ASP A 175 15.21 0.89 -6.40
N GLY A 176 14.03 1.41 -6.77
CA GLY A 176 13.07 0.77 -7.67
C GLY A 176 12.43 -0.48 -7.08
N ASN A 177 12.18 -0.48 -5.77
CA ASN A 177 11.50 -1.59 -5.10
C ASN A 177 10.63 -1.14 -3.92
N GLY A 178 9.79 -2.05 -3.44
CA GLY A 178 8.88 -1.90 -2.30
C GLY A 178 9.53 -1.82 -0.91
N GLY A 179 10.86 -1.74 -0.82
CA GLY A 179 11.58 -1.71 0.46
C GLY A 179 11.43 -0.40 1.25
N ASP A 180 11.62 -0.49 2.56
CA ASP A 180 11.81 0.67 3.44
C ASP A 180 12.96 0.40 4.41
N ARG A 181 14.05 1.15 4.28
CA ARG A 181 15.27 0.89 5.08
C ARG A 181 15.18 1.42 6.51
N PHE A 182 14.18 2.24 6.84
CA PHE A 182 14.15 3.01 8.09
C PHE A 182 13.12 2.55 9.12
N GLY A 183 12.04 1.88 8.74
CA GLY A 183 11.02 1.38 9.67
C GLY A 183 10.37 0.06 9.28
N HIS A 184 10.82 -0.59 8.21
CA HIS A 184 10.30 -1.87 7.73
C HIS A 184 8.79 -1.81 7.40
N LEU A 185 8.32 -0.68 6.87
CA LEU A 185 7.04 -0.60 6.17
C LEU A 185 7.28 -0.96 4.71
N VAL A 186 7.10 -2.22 4.36
CA VAL A 186 7.42 -2.75 3.03
C VAL A 186 6.16 -3.01 2.21
N ASP A 187 6.28 -2.76 0.91
CA ASP A 187 5.29 -3.06 -0.12
C ASP A 187 5.71 -4.32 -0.86
N LEU A 188 4.80 -5.28 -0.93
CA LEU A 188 5.05 -6.62 -1.39
C LEU A 188 3.89 -7.08 -2.27
N TYR A 189 4.18 -8.02 -3.14
CA TYR A 189 3.16 -8.84 -3.77
C TYR A 189 3.48 -10.32 -3.59
N ALA A 190 2.46 -11.17 -3.71
CA ALA A 190 2.63 -12.61 -3.67
C ALA A 190 1.70 -13.32 -4.63
N TRP A 191 2.08 -14.55 -4.99
CA TRP A 191 1.19 -15.51 -5.66
C TRP A 191 0.77 -16.66 -4.75
N ASN A 192 1.55 -16.90 -3.68
CA ASN A 192 1.31 -17.85 -2.60
C ASN A 192 2.26 -17.52 -1.43
N PRO A 193 2.21 -18.20 -0.27
CA PRO A 193 3.04 -17.85 0.89
C PRO A 193 4.55 -18.02 0.67
N HIS A 194 4.94 -18.80 -0.33
CA HIS A 194 6.34 -19.10 -0.66
C HIS A 194 6.91 -18.23 -1.78
N CYS A 195 6.05 -17.57 -2.54
CA CYS A 195 6.37 -16.77 -3.71
C CYS A 195 5.92 -15.33 -3.48
N ARG A 196 6.67 -14.67 -2.59
CA ARG A 196 6.45 -13.30 -2.17
C ARG A 196 7.70 -12.47 -2.42
N TYR A 197 7.51 -11.30 -2.99
CA TYR A 197 8.58 -10.41 -3.40
C TYR A 197 8.23 -8.98 -3.00
N LEU A 198 9.24 -8.12 -2.86
CA LEU A 198 9.01 -6.68 -2.79
C LEU A 198 8.51 -6.22 -4.15
N ASP A 199 7.63 -5.22 -4.18
CA ASP A 199 7.22 -4.62 -5.45
C ASP A 199 8.43 -4.09 -6.21
N GLY A 200 8.36 -4.09 -7.54
CA GLY A 200 9.51 -3.77 -8.39
C GLY A 200 10.56 -4.89 -8.51
N ILE A 201 10.49 -5.94 -7.68
CA ILE A 201 11.39 -7.10 -7.72
C ILE A 201 10.59 -8.35 -8.02
N GLY A 202 11.03 -9.12 -9.02
CA GLY A 202 10.41 -10.42 -9.32
C GLY A 202 11.30 -11.63 -9.00
N PRO A 203 10.83 -12.84 -9.35
CA PRO A 203 11.63 -14.06 -9.21
C PRO A 203 12.96 -13.95 -9.96
N PRO A 204 14.03 -14.63 -9.52
CA PRO A 204 15.33 -14.56 -10.17
C PRO A 204 15.25 -14.79 -11.69
N GLY A 205 15.70 -13.80 -12.46
CA GLY A 205 15.68 -13.84 -13.93
C GLY A 205 14.44 -13.21 -14.58
N SER A 206 13.45 -12.72 -13.82
CA SER A 206 12.48 -11.76 -14.33
C SER A 206 13.16 -10.42 -14.59
N ALA A 207 12.73 -9.70 -15.63
CA ALA A 207 13.15 -8.32 -15.79
C ALA A 207 12.58 -7.49 -14.63
N ASN A 208 13.39 -6.60 -14.05
CA ASN A 208 12.90 -5.51 -13.19
C ASN A 208 12.31 -4.42 -14.09
N ASP A 209 11.29 -4.75 -14.87
CA ASP A 209 10.61 -3.81 -15.78
C ASP A 209 9.30 -3.25 -15.20
N SER A 210 9.03 -3.54 -13.92
CA SER A 210 7.95 -2.90 -13.19
C SER A 210 8.36 -1.50 -12.72
N SER A 211 7.42 -0.57 -12.80
CA SER A 211 7.46 0.76 -12.20
C SER A 211 6.91 0.78 -10.77
N ALA A 212 6.57 -0.39 -10.21
CA ALA A 212 6.04 -0.51 -8.87
C ALA A 212 7.13 -0.16 -7.84
N GLN A 213 6.69 0.50 -6.78
CA GLN A 213 7.52 1.05 -5.72
C GLN A 213 6.77 0.86 -4.41
N ASN A 214 7.41 1.21 -3.30
CA ASN A 214 6.67 1.36 -2.07
C ASN A 214 5.77 2.59 -2.19
N ASP A 215 4.46 2.38 -2.40
CA ASP A 215 3.48 3.45 -2.51
C ASP A 215 2.76 3.73 -1.19
N TRP A 216 3.01 2.88 -0.18
CA TRP A 216 2.47 3.07 1.16
C TRP A 216 3.27 4.07 1.97
N LYS A 217 2.52 4.80 2.79
CA LYS A 217 3.06 5.57 3.90
C LYS A 217 2.36 5.14 5.17
N GLY A 218 3.06 5.18 6.28
CA GLY A 218 2.43 4.86 7.55
C GLY A 218 3.18 5.33 8.78
N ALA A 219 2.44 5.34 9.88
CA ALA A 219 2.89 5.76 11.20
C ALA A 219 2.23 4.86 12.25
N TRP A 220 2.79 4.82 13.46
CA TRP A 220 2.25 4.05 14.56
C TRP A 220 2.35 4.78 15.89
N TRP A 221 1.47 4.41 16.82
CA TRP A 221 1.46 4.93 18.18
C TRP A 221 0.92 3.90 19.18
N HIS A 222 1.14 4.17 20.47
CA HIS A 222 0.49 3.44 21.56
C HIS A 222 -0.04 4.41 22.62
N SER A 223 -1.26 4.21 23.11
CA SER A 223 -1.94 5.16 24.02
C SER A 223 -1.27 5.33 25.39
N SER A 224 -0.32 4.45 25.77
CA SER A 224 0.43 4.61 27.02
C SER A 224 1.48 5.73 26.99
N PHE A 225 1.77 6.28 25.81
CA PHE A 225 2.77 7.34 25.64
C PHE A 225 2.28 8.67 26.20
N THR A 226 3.13 9.37 26.95
CA THR A 226 2.76 10.58 27.70
C THR A 226 3.17 11.90 27.02
N VAL A 227 3.93 11.84 25.92
CA VAL A 227 4.47 13.02 25.20
C VAL A 227 4.12 12.91 23.71
N HIS A 228 3.67 14.01 23.11
CA HIS A 228 3.51 14.12 21.66
C HIS A 228 4.90 14.30 21.02
N SER A 229 5.32 13.29 20.26
CA SER A 229 6.51 13.13 19.39
C SER A 229 7.83 13.86 19.75
N GLY A 230 8.91 13.08 19.85
CA GLY A 230 10.28 13.57 19.59
C GLY A 230 10.64 13.36 18.12
N PHE A 231 11.41 14.27 17.52
CA PHE A 231 11.85 14.14 16.11
C PHE A 231 13.03 13.17 15.94
N VAL A 232 13.63 12.73 17.04
CA VAL A 232 14.79 11.82 17.09
C VAL A 232 14.54 10.74 18.12
N GLU A 233 15.18 9.58 17.92
CA GLU A 233 14.95 8.38 18.72
C GLU A 233 15.11 8.57 20.24
N ASP A 234 16.09 9.36 20.67
CA ASP A 234 16.34 9.64 22.09
C ASP A 234 15.28 10.54 22.73
N GLU A 235 14.46 11.21 21.90
CA GLU A 235 13.34 12.05 22.31
C GLU A 235 11.99 11.35 22.08
N SER A 236 12.01 10.15 21.50
CA SER A 236 10.80 9.41 21.16
C SER A 236 10.10 8.88 22.41
N PRO A 237 8.76 8.97 22.46
CA PRO A 237 8.00 8.57 23.63
C PRO A 237 7.83 7.04 23.63
N TYR A 238 8.86 6.33 24.07
CA TYR A 238 8.75 4.92 24.41
C TYR A 238 8.21 4.77 25.85
N ALA A 239 7.47 3.70 26.11
CA ALA A 239 6.98 3.36 27.45
C ALA A 239 7.67 2.10 28.00
N ASP A 240 7.43 1.80 29.27
CA ASP A 240 7.83 0.50 29.83
C ASP A 240 6.97 -0.62 29.23
N ASN A 241 7.57 -1.78 28.98
CA ASN A 241 6.82 -2.97 28.57
C ASN A 241 5.73 -3.35 29.61
N GLY A 242 4.61 -3.88 29.13
CA GLY A 242 3.46 -4.28 29.94
C GLY A 242 2.48 -3.14 30.29
N LYS A 243 2.71 -1.92 29.81
CA LYS A 243 1.75 -0.82 30.01
C LYS A 243 0.51 -1.05 29.15
N LYS A 244 -0.65 -1.18 29.79
CA LYS A 244 -1.93 -1.32 29.10
C LYS A 244 -2.19 -0.14 28.16
N GLY A 245 -2.77 -0.42 27.01
CA GLY A 245 -3.22 0.59 26.07
C GLY A 245 -3.73 -0.02 24.77
N THR A 246 -3.66 0.80 23.74
CA THR A 246 -4.16 0.53 22.40
C THR A 246 -3.07 0.92 21.42
N TYR A 247 -2.79 0.03 20.47
CA TYR A 247 -1.95 0.34 19.33
C TYR A 247 -2.77 1.00 18.23
N PHE A 248 -2.18 2.02 17.62
CA PHE A 248 -2.71 2.70 16.45
C PHE A 248 -1.71 2.51 15.32
N PHE A 249 -2.19 2.05 14.16
CA PHE A 249 -1.42 2.00 12.94
C PHE A 249 -2.18 2.72 11.85
N GLU A 250 -1.57 3.74 11.28
CA GLU A 250 -2.14 4.52 10.20
C GLU A 250 -1.39 4.26 8.91
N PHE A 251 -2.14 4.13 7.82
CA PHE A 251 -1.59 3.91 6.50
C PHE A 251 -2.28 4.79 5.47
N SER A 252 -1.54 5.17 4.44
CA SER A 252 -2.12 5.73 3.23
C SER A 252 -1.40 5.23 2.01
N ARG A 253 -2.10 5.22 0.88
CA ARG A 253 -1.46 5.21 -0.44
C ARG A 253 -2.36 5.80 -1.52
N PRO A 254 -1.84 6.09 -2.71
CA PRO A 254 -2.66 6.43 -3.86
C PRO A 254 -3.72 5.37 -4.18
N LEU A 255 -4.94 5.80 -4.53
CA LEU A 255 -5.98 4.92 -5.07
C LEU A 255 -5.54 4.24 -6.36
N ARG A 256 -4.65 4.91 -7.11
CA ARG A 256 -4.03 4.41 -8.34
C ARG A 256 -2.53 4.52 -8.22
N THR A 257 -1.84 3.40 -8.41
CA THR A 257 -0.39 3.36 -8.44
C THR A 257 0.12 3.42 -9.88
N MET A 258 1.43 3.56 -10.03
CA MET A 258 2.10 3.51 -11.34
C MET A 258 2.46 2.08 -11.74
N ASP A 259 2.04 1.07 -10.97
CA ASP A 259 2.29 -0.32 -11.32
C ASP A 259 1.59 -0.72 -12.62
N HIS A 260 2.30 -1.50 -13.42
CA HIS A 260 1.87 -2.00 -14.72
C HIS A 260 1.84 -3.54 -14.78
N LEU A 261 2.31 -4.22 -13.73
CA LEU A 261 2.48 -5.67 -13.69
C LEU A 261 1.54 -6.37 -12.70
N GLN A 262 0.51 -5.67 -12.17
CA GLN A 262 -0.46 -6.23 -11.24
C GLN A 262 0.16 -6.70 -9.92
N GLN A 263 1.15 -5.96 -9.45
CA GLN A 263 1.74 -6.06 -8.11
C GLN A 263 0.90 -5.28 -7.09
N ASP A 264 0.27 -4.18 -7.51
CA ASP A 264 -0.53 -3.34 -6.62
C ASP A 264 -2.04 -3.42 -6.95
N VAL A 265 -2.89 -3.52 -5.92
CA VAL A 265 -4.33 -3.39 -6.09
C VAL A 265 -4.72 -1.96 -6.49
N GLN A 266 -5.60 -1.84 -7.47
CA GLN A 266 -6.07 -0.54 -7.94
C GLN A 266 -7.46 -0.24 -7.39
N PHE A 267 -7.57 0.74 -6.49
CA PHE A 267 -8.83 1.09 -5.84
C PHE A 267 -9.68 1.99 -6.75
N ASN A 268 -10.85 1.49 -7.14
CA ASN A 268 -11.82 2.22 -7.94
C ASN A 268 -12.85 2.91 -7.02
N ILE A 269 -12.97 4.25 -7.09
CA ILE A 269 -14.09 4.95 -6.45
C ILE A 269 -15.41 4.46 -7.06
N GLY A 270 -16.37 4.12 -6.21
CA GLY A 270 -17.64 3.46 -6.55
C GLY A 270 -17.54 1.94 -6.74
N GLY A 271 -16.36 1.36 -6.54
CA GLY A 271 -16.12 -0.08 -6.65
C GLY A 271 -15.97 -0.77 -5.29
N SER A 272 -15.79 -2.08 -5.35
CA SER A 272 -15.46 -2.93 -4.21
C SER A 272 -14.13 -3.63 -4.48
N SER A 273 -13.37 -3.90 -3.43
CA SER A 273 -12.19 -4.77 -3.45
C SER A 273 -12.31 -5.79 -2.31
N LYS A 274 -11.35 -6.70 -2.21
CA LYS A 274 -11.26 -7.67 -1.13
C LYS A 274 -9.97 -7.44 -0.35
N MET A 275 -10.10 -7.40 0.97
CA MET A 275 -8.99 -7.15 1.87
C MET A 275 -8.94 -8.16 3.01
N SER A 276 -7.80 -8.24 3.66
CA SER A 276 -7.64 -8.83 4.97
C SER A 276 -6.59 -8.06 5.77
N VAL A 277 -6.61 -8.22 7.08
CA VAL A 277 -5.69 -7.58 8.01
C VAL A 277 -5.10 -8.65 8.93
N ALA A 278 -3.78 -8.66 9.03
CA ALA A 278 -3.04 -9.55 9.91
C ALA A 278 -2.38 -8.78 11.05
N PHE A 279 -2.24 -9.42 12.20
CA PHE A 279 -1.61 -8.88 13.40
C PHE A 279 -0.68 -9.90 14.05
N TRP A 280 0.58 -9.53 14.22
CA TRP A 280 1.56 -10.28 15.00
C TRP A 280 1.77 -9.57 16.33
N TYR A 281 1.77 -10.35 17.41
CA TYR A 281 1.96 -9.83 18.76
C TYR A 281 2.74 -10.81 19.64
N PRO A 282 3.71 -10.35 20.45
CA PRO A 282 4.49 -11.20 21.33
C PRO A 282 3.70 -11.60 22.58
N VAL A 283 2.86 -12.62 22.46
CA VAL A 283 2.03 -13.14 23.57
C VAL A 283 2.92 -13.63 24.71
N ASP A 284 2.60 -13.22 25.95
CA ASP A 284 3.36 -13.56 27.15
C ASP A 284 4.88 -13.25 27.07
N GLY A 285 5.24 -12.23 26.28
CA GLY A 285 6.62 -11.83 26.04
C GLY A 285 7.42 -12.79 25.16
N GLN A 286 6.79 -13.82 24.59
CA GLN A 286 7.43 -14.71 23.65
C GLN A 286 7.49 -14.06 22.26
N PRO A 287 8.63 -14.15 21.55
CA PRO A 287 8.71 -13.66 20.19
C PRO A 287 7.73 -14.42 19.29
N TRP A 288 7.02 -13.70 18.42
CA TRP A 288 6.18 -14.34 17.41
C TRP A 288 7.01 -14.94 16.28
N HIS A 289 6.42 -15.85 15.50
CA HIS A 289 7.00 -16.39 14.27
C HIS A 289 6.17 -15.98 13.06
N GLY A 290 6.74 -16.11 11.86
CA GLY A 290 6.18 -15.58 10.62
C GLY A 290 4.73 -15.99 10.35
N SER A 291 4.41 -17.27 10.50
CA SER A 291 3.04 -17.79 10.31
C SER A 291 2.10 -17.58 11.50
N GLY A 292 2.61 -17.22 12.68
CA GLY A 292 1.84 -17.17 13.93
C GLY A 292 1.06 -15.88 14.15
N HIS A 293 0.37 -15.39 13.11
CA HIS A 293 -0.42 -14.16 13.19
C HIS A 293 -1.89 -14.45 13.47
N TYR A 294 -2.55 -13.40 13.96
CA TYR A 294 -4.00 -13.31 13.98
C TYR A 294 -4.50 -12.62 12.72
N SER A 295 -5.73 -12.94 12.31
CA SER A 295 -6.43 -12.29 11.22
C SER A 295 -7.81 -11.82 11.66
N VAL A 296 -8.28 -10.74 11.03
CA VAL A 296 -9.60 -10.16 11.28
C VAL A 296 -10.76 -11.04 10.80
N TYR A 297 -10.49 -12.02 9.93
CA TYR A 297 -11.52 -12.91 9.41
C TYR A 297 -10.94 -14.23 8.87
N CYS A 298 -11.80 -15.21 8.59
CA CYS A 298 -11.40 -16.50 8.01
C CYS A 298 -11.40 -16.52 6.46
N ASP A 299 -11.85 -15.45 5.81
CA ASP A 299 -11.77 -15.25 4.36
C ASP A 299 -11.63 -13.75 4.04
N TRP A 300 -11.65 -13.41 2.75
CA TRP A 300 -11.68 -12.04 2.27
C TRP A 300 -12.82 -11.21 2.90
N VAL A 301 -12.47 -10.03 3.40
CA VAL A 301 -13.41 -8.99 3.83
C VAL A 301 -13.65 -8.03 2.67
N PRO A 302 -14.89 -7.81 2.22
CA PRO A 302 -15.18 -6.80 1.21
C PRO A 302 -14.88 -5.38 1.73
N ILE A 303 -14.23 -4.58 0.90
CA ILE A 303 -14.01 -3.14 1.13
C ILE A 303 -14.66 -2.34 0.01
N ASP A 304 -15.56 -1.43 0.36
CA ASP A 304 -16.32 -0.62 -0.58
C ASP A 304 -15.80 0.82 -0.60
N ILE A 305 -15.41 1.30 -1.76
CA ILE A 305 -14.89 2.66 -1.95
C ILE A 305 -16.02 3.54 -2.42
N SER A 306 -16.62 4.31 -1.51
CA SER A 306 -17.83 5.07 -1.80
C SER A 306 -17.58 6.25 -2.74
N VAL A 307 -18.61 6.72 -3.44
CA VAL A 307 -18.54 7.97 -4.24
C VAL A 307 -18.73 9.22 -3.35
N GLY A 308 -19.12 9.06 -2.09
CA GLY A 308 -19.41 10.16 -1.15
C GLY A 308 -20.86 10.69 -1.23
N LYS A 309 -21.48 10.91 -0.07
CA LYS A 309 -22.88 11.37 0.06
C LYS A 309 -23.15 12.74 -0.58
N SER A 310 -22.14 13.61 -0.69
CA SER A 310 -22.26 14.93 -1.35
C SER A 310 -22.49 14.84 -2.86
N LEU A 311 -22.17 13.72 -3.50
CA LEU A 311 -22.42 13.49 -4.93
C LEU A 311 -23.78 12.80 -5.17
N ASN A 312 -24.41 12.24 -4.12
CA ASN A 312 -25.73 11.60 -4.18
C ASN A 312 -26.92 12.59 -4.17
N GLY A 313 -26.67 13.90 -4.17
CA GLY A 313 -27.72 14.93 -4.24
C GLY A 313 -28.34 15.14 -5.63
N LYS A 314 -27.89 14.41 -6.65
CA LYS A 314 -28.58 14.29 -7.94
C LYS A 314 -28.56 12.83 -8.36
N SER A 315 -29.67 12.14 -8.09
CA SER A 315 -30.14 11.07 -8.97
C SER A 315 -30.27 11.66 -10.37
N VAL A 316 -29.20 11.59 -11.16
CA VAL A 316 -29.33 11.73 -12.60
C VAL A 316 -29.72 10.34 -13.06
N ASP A 317 -31.01 10.19 -13.34
CA ASP A 317 -31.51 9.12 -14.17
C ASP A 317 -30.52 8.84 -15.30
N ALA A 318 -30.35 7.55 -15.61
CA ALA A 318 -29.57 7.05 -16.73
C ALA A 318 -29.80 7.88 -18.01
N ALA A 319 -28.96 8.88 -18.20
CA ALA A 319 -28.79 9.63 -19.42
C ALA A 319 -27.29 9.84 -19.57
N SER A 320 -26.68 8.90 -20.31
CA SER A 320 -25.45 9.08 -21.08
C SER A 320 -25.16 10.56 -21.33
N ASN A 321 -24.25 11.16 -20.56
CA ASN A 321 -23.62 12.43 -20.94
C ASN A 321 -22.20 12.51 -20.37
N SER A 322 -21.29 12.38 -21.33
CA SER A 322 -19.85 12.23 -21.22
C SER A 322 -19.14 13.53 -20.84
N SER A 323 -19.01 13.83 -19.55
CA SER A 323 -18.11 14.90 -19.07
C SER A 323 -16.64 14.62 -19.40
N TRP A 324 -16.26 13.34 -19.57
CA TRP A 324 -14.90 12.92 -19.95
C TRP A 324 -14.58 13.13 -21.44
N ASN A 325 -15.59 13.28 -22.31
CA ASN A 325 -15.37 13.62 -23.73
C ASN A 325 -15.06 15.09 -23.95
N VAL A 326 -15.50 15.98 -23.05
CA VAL A 326 -15.35 17.43 -23.27
C VAL A 326 -13.90 17.85 -23.03
N ALA A 327 -13.26 17.38 -21.96
CA ALA A 327 -11.84 17.64 -21.70
C ALA A 327 -10.93 17.05 -22.79
N SER A 328 -11.27 15.85 -23.29
CA SER A 328 -10.56 15.18 -24.39
C SER A 328 -10.78 15.88 -25.74
N ALA A 329 -11.97 16.42 -26.01
CA ALA A 329 -12.22 17.22 -27.20
C ALA A 329 -11.47 18.56 -27.16
N PHE A 330 -11.40 19.21 -25.99
CA PHE A 330 -10.64 20.45 -25.83
C PHE A 330 -9.14 20.25 -26.00
N SER A 331 -8.57 19.14 -25.51
CA SER A 331 -7.15 18.83 -25.71
C SER A 331 -6.82 18.53 -27.17
N VAL A 332 -7.71 17.85 -27.91
CA VAL A 332 -7.57 17.65 -29.36
C VAL A 332 -7.64 18.99 -30.11
N ILE A 333 -8.60 19.86 -29.79
CA ILE A 333 -8.72 21.18 -30.43
C ILE A 333 -7.48 22.03 -30.15
N LEU A 334 -6.99 22.06 -28.90
CA LEU A 334 -5.82 22.82 -28.51
C LEU A 334 -4.53 22.29 -29.16
N SER A 335 -4.37 20.96 -29.27
CA SER A 335 -3.22 20.35 -29.95
C SER A 335 -3.22 20.61 -31.46
N VAL A 336 -4.38 20.56 -32.12
CA VAL A 336 -4.53 20.95 -33.53
C VAL A 336 -4.23 22.43 -33.72
N ALA A 337 -4.74 23.30 -32.83
CA ALA A 337 -4.44 24.74 -32.89
C ALA A 337 -2.94 25.01 -32.71
N ALA A 338 -2.29 24.34 -31.76
CA ALA A 338 -0.86 24.45 -31.53
C ALA A 338 -0.04 23.96 -32.73
N LEU A 339 -0.46 22.88 -33.39
CA LEU A 339 0.16 22.37 -34.62
C LEU A 339 0.02 23.37 -35.78
N CYS A 340 -1.16 23.97 -35.96
CA CYS A 340 -1.37 24.99 -36.99
C CYS A 340 -0.52 26.23 -36.77
N VAL A 341 -0.39 26.69 -35.51
CA VAL A 341 0.47 27.83 -35.16
C VAL A 341 1.93 27.50 -35.40
N SER A 342 2.40 26.31 -35.02
CA SER A 342 3.81 25.92 -35.24
C SER A 342 4.17 25.80 -36.71
N VAL A 343 3.27 25.26 -37.55
CA VAL A 343 3.43 25.23 -39.01
C VAL A 343 3.45 26.65 -39.59
N PHE A 344 2.56 27.53 -39.15
CA PHE A 344 2.51 28.92 -39.63
C PHE A 344 3.78 29.71 -39.25
N VAL A 345 4.24 29.59 -38.01
CA VAL A 345 5.48 30.23 -37.56
C VAL A 345 6.68 29.68 -38.35
N SER A 346 6.76 28.37 -38.55
CA SER A 346 7.80 27.75 -39.37
C SER A 346 7.76 28.29 -40.80
N TYR A 347 6.59 28.34 -41.43
CA TYR A 347 6.43 28.90 -42.77
C TYR A 347 6.84 30.38 -42.86
N ARG A 348 6.53 31.19 -41.84
CA ARG A 348 6.94 32.60 -41.76
C ARG A 348 8.44 32.79 -41.57
N VAL A 349 9.10 31.90 -40.84
CA VAL A 349 10.56 31.93 -40.62
C VAL A 349 11.31 31.45 -41.86
N PHE A 350 10.81 30.42 -42.54
CA PHE A 350 11.47 29.82 -43.71
C PHE A 350 11.02 30.39 -45.06
N SER A 351 10.03 31.28 -45.10
CA SER A 351 9.66 31.98 -46.33
C SER A 351 10.71 33.03 -46.71
N PRO A 352 11.36 32.92 -47.88
CA PRO A 352 12.34 33.89 -48.32
C PRO A 352 11.67 35.24 -48.57
N LYS A 353 12.22 36.31 -47.98
CA LYS A 353 11.87 37.68 -48.38
C LYS A 353 12.44 37.93 -49.78
N SER A 354 11.59 37.94 -50.80
CA SER A 354 11.98 38.39 -52.14
C SER A 354 12.27 39.89 -52.10
N VAL A 355 13.55 40.24 -51.97
CA VAL A 355 14.01 41.60 -52.24
C VAL A 355 14.19 41.70 -53.75
N SER A 356 13.42 42.58 -54.40
CA SER A 356 13.56 42.83 -55.84
C SER A 356 14.93 43.43 -56.14
N PHE A 357 15.78 42.67 -56.82
CA PHE A 357 17.07 43.16 -57.30
C PHE A 357 16.83 44.12 -58.48
N THR A 358 17.35 45.34 -58.39
CA THR A 358 17.39 46.29 -59.51
C THR A 358 18.80 46.25 -60.09
N PRO A 359 19.01 45.78 -61.35
CA PRO A 359 20.35 45.73 -61.93
C PRO A 359 20.84 47.16 -62.26
N ILE A 360 22.12 47.42 -62.00
CA ILE A 360 22.78 48.64 -62.46
C ILE A 360 23.04 48.51 -63.96
N GLU A 361 22.61 49.50 -64.75
CA GLU A 361 22.95 49.63 -66.15
C GLU A 361 24.46 49.86 -66.32
N ASN A 362 25.11 48.97 -67.07
CA ASN A 362 26.51 49.10 -67.44
C ASN A 362 26.66 50.21 -68.50
N ASN A 363 27.09 51.40 -68.07
CA ASN A 363 27.66 52.40 -68.97
C ASN A 363 29.19 52.21 -69.05
N ASN A 364 29.65 51.82 -70.24
CA ASN A 364 30.94 52.08 -70.90
C ASN A 364 32.21 52.22 -70.04
N LEU A 365 33.16 51.31 -70.27
CA LEU A 365 34.47 51.63 -70.86
C LEU A 365 35.20 50.38 -71.36
#